data_AF-A0A819M814-F1
#
_entry.id   AF-A0A819M814-F1
#
_cell.length_a   1.000
_cell.length_b   1.000
_cell.length_c   1.000
_cell.angle_alpha   90.00
_cell.angle_beta   90.00
_cell.angle_gamma   90.00
#
_symmetry.space_group_name_H-M   'P 1'
#
loop_
_entity.id
_entity.type
_entity.pdbx_description
1 polymer ?
#
loop_
_entity_poly.entity_id
_entity_poly.type
_entity_poly.pdbx_seq_one_letter_code
_entity_poly.pdbx_strand_id
1 'polypeptide(L)'
;MKSTSTIKNELIAVCKEEYKENMAQLMILHEFEQDYSPDRALWWYTRDSVVYRLMNKALRMQNIDLLFLFRFFIRDLEQQLEQYRCTSRIHLYRGQLMSNDELQVLKHSIGQLISVNSFLSTSLDQRLALQFLSGSSTLDGVERVLFKIDADPRLEGIKPFANIIIKVH
;
A
#
# COMPACT_ATOMS: atom_id res chain seq x y z
N MET A 1 -11.89 20.48 15.15
CA MET A 1 -11.16 19.32 14.57
C MET A 1 -11.03 18.26 15.66
N LYS A 2 -11.36 16.98 15.40
CA LYS A 2 -11.06 15.87 16.33
C LYS A 2 -9.53 15.76 16.50
N SER A 3 -9.05 15.47 17.70
CA SER A 3 -7.61 15.25 17.95
C SER A 3 -7.14 13.95 17.29
N THR A 4 -5.85 13.85 16.98
CA THR A 4 -5.23 12.60 16.44
C THR A 4 -5.49 11.39 17.32
N SER A 5 -5.49 11.57 18.65
CA SER A 5 -5.81 10.49 19.60
C SER A 5 -7.25 9.98 19.43
N THR A 6 -8.24 10.87 19.31
CA THR A 6 -9.63 10.47 19.09
C THR A 6 -9.80 9.70 17.79
N ILE A 7 -9.12 10.14 16.72
CA ILE A 7 -9.18 9.49 15.39
C ILE A 7 -8.55 8.11 15.41
N LYS A 8 -7.37 7.98 16.04
CA LYS A 8 -6.70 6.69 16.21
C LYS A 8 -7.62 5.71 16.93
N ASN A 9 -8.26 6.12 18.03
CA ASN A 9 -9.16 5.25 18.79
C ASN A 9 -10.37 4.80 17.95
N GLU A 10 -10.95 5.69 17.14
CA GLU A 10 -12.03 5.34 16.20
C GLU A 10 -11.55 4.32 15.15
N LEU A 11 -10.35 4.51 14.59
CA LEU A 11 -9.75 3.56 13.66
C LEU A 11 -9.54 2.18 14.32
N ILE A 12 -9.01 2.14 15.54
CA ILE A 12 -8.81 0.89 16.29
C ILE A 12 -10.14 0.15 16.48
N ALA A 13 -11.22 0.86 16.82
CA ALA A 13 -12.53 0.25 17.00
C ALA A 13 -13.05 -0.40 15.70
N VAL A 14 -12.91 0.28 14.56
CA VAL A 14 -13.26 -0.28 13.24
C VAL A 14 -12.42 -1.51 12.92
N CYS A 15 -11.11 -1.46 13.16
CA CYS A 15 -10.22 -2.61 12.95
C CYS A 15 -10.60 -3.81 13.83
N LYS A 16 -10.95 -3.58 15.11
CA LYS A 16 -11.39 -4.62 16.04
C LYS A 16 -12.65 -5.32 15.55
N GLU A 17 -13.62 -4.56 15.03
CA GLU A 17 -14.86 -5.14 14.49
C GLU A 17 -14.62 -5.93 13.19
N GLU A 18 -13.89 -5.36 12.22
CA GLU A 18 -13.61 -6.02 10.92
C GLU A 18 -12.82 -7.33 11.08
N TYR A 19 -12.00 -7.46 12.13
CA TYR A 19 -11.11 -8.60 12.37
C TYR A 19 -11.40 -9.33 13.69
N LYS A 20 -12.62 -9.21 14.24
CA LYS A 20 -12.99 -9.76 15.57
C LYS A 20 -12.76 -11.27 15.73
N GLU A 21 -12.77 -12.02 14.63
CA GLU A 21 -12.55 -13.48 14.63
C GLU A 21 -11.07 -13.87 14.36
N ASN A 22 -10.21 -12.89 14.08
CA ASN A 22 -8.80 -13.13 13.75
C ASN A 22 -7.88 -12.69 14.90
N MET A 23 -7.71 -13.58 15.88
CA MET A 23 -6.90 -13.32 17.07
C MET A 23 -5.47 -12.87 16.77
N ALA A 24 -4.83 -13.44 15.73
CA ALA A 24 -3.48 -13.04 15.32
C ALA A 24 -3.43 -11.58 14.87
N GLN A 25 -4.41 -11.13 14.07
CA GLN A 25 -4.50 -9.74 13.64
C GLN A 25 -4.90 -8.79 14.77
N LEU A 26 -5.72 -9.25 15.73
CA LEU A 26 -6.05 -8.47 16.92
C LEU A 26 -4.83 -8.24 17.83
N MET A 27 -3.91 -9.22 17.94
CA MET A 27 -2.64 -9.02 18.65
C MET A 27 -1.76 -7.97 17.97
N ILE A 28 -1.62 -8.04 16.65
CA ILE A 28 -0.87 -7.03 15.87
C ILE A 28 -1.51 -5.64 16.01
N LEU A 29 -2.85 -5.57 16.04
CA LEU A 29 -3.57 -4.32 16.26
C LEU A 29 -3.32 -3.75 17.66
N HIS A 30 -3.21 -4.60 18.67
CA HIS A 30 -2.87 -4.16 20.02
C HIS A 30 -1.46 -3.57 20.08
N GLU A 31 -0.48 -4.21 19.42
CA GLU A 31 0.86 -3.64 19.27
C GLU A 31 0.82 -2.27 18.55
N PHE A 32 0.01 -2.13 17.50
CA PHE A 32 -0.18 -0.83 16.82
C PHE A 32 -0.82 0.22 17.75
N GLU A 33 -1.78 -0.19 18.58
CA GLU A 33 -2.44 0.68 19.54
C GLU A 33 -1.42 1.25 20.56
N GLN A 34 -0.50 0.43 21.06
CA GLN A 34 0.50 0.84 22.06
C GLN A 34 1.74 1.51 21.46
N ASP A 35 2.30 0.94 20.40
CA ASP A 35 3.67 1.25 19.94
C ASP A 35 3.72 2.11 18.67
N TYR A 36 2.56 2.49 18.11
CA TYR A 36 2.55 3.36 16.94
C TYR A 36 3.13 4.73 17.23
N SER A 37 4.12 5.11 16.43
CA SER A 37 4.67 6.45 16.33
C SER A 37 4.76 6.88 14.85
N PRO A 38 4.71 8.20 14.55
CA PRO A 38 4.79 8.70 13.18
C PRO A 38 6.04 8.27 12.41
N ASP A 39 7.17 8.04 13.08
CA ASP A 39 8.44 7.57 12.50
C ASP A 39 8.46 6.05 12.19
N ARG A 40 7.44 5.29 12.63
CA ARG A 40 7.28 3.86 12.30
C ARG A 40 6.12 3.55 11.36
N ALA A 41 5.45 4.56 10.81
CA ALA A 41 4.39 4.40 9.82
C ALA A 41 4.75 3.48 8.63
N LEU A 42 5.92 3.63 7.99
CA LEU A 42 6.33 2.72 6.90
C LEU A 42 6.46 1.27 7.37
N TRP A 43 7.02 1.04 8.55
CA TRP A 43 7.13 -0.30 9.13
C TRP A 43 5.74 -0.95 9.27
N TRP A 44 4.78 -0.23 9.86
CA TRP A 44 3.40 -0.69 10.00
C TRP A 44 2.69 -0.93 8.66
N TYR A 45 2.99 -0.10 7.65
CA TYR A 45 2.43 -0.26 6.31
C TYR A 45 3.00 -1.49 5.58
N THR A 46 4.27 -1.83 5.81
CA THR A 46 4.93 -2.96 5.14
C THR A 46 4.73 -4.28 5.86
N ARG A 47 4.34 -4.24 7.14
CA ARG A 47 3.97 -5.42 7.92
C ARG A 47 2.60 -5.93 7.49
N ASP A 48 2.49 -7.24 7.35
CA ASP A 48 1.20 -7.89 7.13
C ASP A 48 0.28 -7.73 8.37
N SER A 49 -0.49 -6.66 8.36
CA SER A 49 -1.32 -6.21 9.48
C SER A 49 -2.72 -5.80 9.01
N VAL A 50 -3.68 -5.82 9.93
CA VAL A 50 -5.03 -5.27 9.72
C VAL A 50 -4.97 -3.82 9.26
N VAL A 51 -4.04 -3.03 9.80
CA VAL A 51 -3.85 -1.62 9.42
C VAL A 51 -3.50 -1.50 7.94
N TYR A 52 -2.50 -2.25 7.47
CA TYR A 52 -2.10 -2.30 6.05
C TYR A 52 -3.25 -2.78 5.16
N ARG A 53 -3.89 -3.90 5.51
CA ARG A 53 -4.95 -4.53 4.72
C ARG A 53 -6.19 -3.64 4.61
N LEU A 54 -6.64 -3.09 5.73
CA LEU A 54 -7.83 -2.25 5.79
C LEU A 54 -7.59 -0.90 5.10
N MET A 55 -6.41 -0.29 5.24
CA MET A 55 -6.07 0.94 4.51
C MET A 55 -6.06 0.71 2.99
N ASN A 56 -5.41 -0.37 2.51
CA ASN A 56 -5.41 -0.68 1.08
C ASN A 56 -6.80 -1.07 0.54
N LYS A 57 -7.66 -1.67 1.36
CA LYS A 57 -9.08 -1.88 1.03
C LYS A 57 -9.80 -0.52 0.90
N ALA A 58 -9.61 0.39 1.84
CA ALA A 58 -10.19 1.73 1.83
C ALA A 58 -9.80 2.55 0.60
N LEU A 59 -8.50 2.52 0.26
CA LEU A 59 -7.92 3.17 -0.92
C LEU A 59 -8.52 2.63 -2.24
N ARG A 60 -8.57 1.30 -2.40
CA ARG A 60 -9.16 0.66 -3.60
C ARG A 60 -10.64 0.94 -3.77
N MET A 61 -11.39 0.95 -2.67
CA MET A 61 -12.83 1.19 -2.68
C MET A 61 -13.20 2.68 -2.59
N GLN A 62 -12.21 3.58 -2.49
CA GLN A 62 -12.39 5.00 -2.24
C GLN A 62 -13.34 5.28 -1.05
N ASN A 63 -13.24 4.49 0.02
CA ASN A 63 -14.09 4.64 1.20
C ASN A 63 -13.65 5.90 1.98
N ILE A 64 -14.31 7.02 1.73
CA ILE A 64 -13.93 8.34 2.25
C ILE A 64 -13.95 8.36 3.79
N ASP A 65 -14.95 7.75 4.43
CA ASP A 65 -15.07 7.73 5.89
C ASP A 65 -13.89 6.99 6.54
N LEU A 66 -13.53 5.84 5.98
CA LEU A 66 -12.41 5.05 6.46
C LEU A 66 -11.06 5.73 6.14
N LEU A 67 -10.93 6.34 4.95
CA LEU A 67 -9.75 7.13 4.59
C LEU A 67 -9.59 8.34 5.52
N PHE A 68 -10.69 8.95 5.96
CA PHE A 68 -10.65 10.00 6.95
C PHE A 68 -10.06 9.48 8.26
N LEU A 69 -10.46 8.29 8.74
CA LEU A 69 -9.83 7.68 9.93
C LEU A 69 -8.34 7.39 9.73
N PHE A 70 -7.93 6.99 8.52
CA PHE A 70 -6.53 6.77 8.17
C PHE A 70 -5.72 8.06 7.92
N ARG A 71 -6.33 9.26 7.90
CA ARG A 71 -5.66 10.49 7.45
C ARG A 71 -4.36 10.83 8.20
N PHE A 72 -4.28 10.51 9.50
CA PHE A 72 -3.06 10.73 10.26
C PHE A 72 -1.95 9.77 9.79
N PHE A 73 -2.30 8.50 9.59
CA PHE A 73 -1.39 7.46 9.15
C PHE A 73 -0.90 7.71 7.71
N ILE A 74 -1.79 8.14 6.81
CA ILE A 74 -1.45 8.51 5.42
C ILE A 74 -0.48 9.69 5.40
N ARG A 75 -0.71 10.72 6.23
CA ARG A 75 0.21 11.86 6.36
C ARG A 75 1.59 11.41 6.87
N ASP A 76 1.61 10.57 7.90
CA ASP A 76 2.86 10.09 8.50
C ASP A 76 3.63 9.19 7.50
N LEU A 77 2.92 8.41 6.66
CA LEU A 77 3.51 7.67 5.53
C LEU A 77 4.12 8.59 4.48
N GLU A 78 3.41 9.64 4.06
CA GLU A 78 3.95 10.61 3.09
C GLU A 78 5.23 11.26 3.63
N GLN A 79 5.23 11.68 4.89
CA GLN A 79 6.39 12.31 5.53
C GLN A 79 7.61 11.37 5.55
N GLN A 80 7.43 10.10 5.86
CA GLN A 80 8.53 9.14 5.81
C GLN A 80 9.00 8.82 4.40
N LEU A 81 8.08 8.70 3.43
CA LEU A 81 8.46 8.52 2.03
C LEU A 81 9.28 9.70 1.51
N GLU A 82 8.94 10.93 1.92
CA GLU A 82 9.71 12.13 1.58
C GLU A 82 11.09 12.13 2.28
N GLN A 83 11.16 11.74 3.56
CA GLN A 83 12.43 11.60 4.28
C GLN A 83 13.39 10.62 3.60
N TYR A 84 12.87 9.54 3.01
CA TYR A 84 13.65 8.50 2.35
C TYR A 84 13.54 8.55 0.81
N ARG A 85 13.19 9.71 0.26
CA ARG A 85 12.93 9.89 -1.16
C ARG A 85 14.13 9.44 -1.99
N CYS A 86 13.85 8.62 -3.01
CA CYS A 86 14.86 8.25 -4.00
C CYS A 86 15.37 9.50 -4.72
N THR A 87 16.68 9.55 -5.03
CA THR A 87 17.31 10.70 -5.70
C THR A 87 17.72 10.41 -7.15
N SER A 88 17.71 9.13 -7.56
CA SER A 88 18.05 8.69 -8.91
C SER A 88 16.93 7.88 -9.55
N ARG A 89 16.94 7.83 -10.90
CA ARG A 89 16.07 6.92 -11.66
C ARG A 89 16.24 5.49 -11.18
N ILE A 90 15.13 4.75 -11.17
CA ILE A 90 15.11 3.36 -10.72
C ILE A 90 14.11 2.54 -11.54
N HIS A 91 14.52 1.32 -11.88
CA HIS A 91 13.68 0.34 -12.57
C HIS A 91 13.04 -0.58 -11.53
N LEU A 92 11.72 -0.69 -11.58
CA LEU A 92 10.93 -1.38 -10.57
C LEU A 92 10.01 -2.41 -11.23
N TYR A 93 9.71 -3.45 -10.46
CA TYR A 93 8.87 -4.56 -10.89
C TYR A 93 7.73 -4.78 -9.90
N ARG A 94 6.54 -5.10 -10.42
CA ARG A 94 5.39 -5.51 -9.60
C ARG A 94 4.63 -6.63 -10.30
N GLY A 95 4.51 -7.78 -9.65
CA GLY A 95 3.61 -8.84 -10.06
C GLY A 95 2.21 -8.59 -9.51
N GLN A 96 1.19 -8.72 -10.35
CA GLN A 96 -0.21 -8.62 -9.95
C GLN A 96 -1.07 -9.55 -10.79
N LEU A 97 -1.99 -10.26 -10.11
CA LEU A 97 -3.11 -10.93 -10.75
C LEU A 97 -4.19 -9.89 -11.07
N MET A 98 -4.73 -9.96 -12.28
CA MET A 98 -5.65 -8.95 -12.81
C MET A 98 -6.80 -9.63 -13.54
N SER A 99 -8.04 -9.18 -13.35
CA SER A 99 -9.15 -9.72 -14.14
C SER A 99 -8.96 -9.41 -15.63
N ASN A 100 -9.58 -10.19 -16.51
CA ASN A 100 -9.58 -9.90 -17.93
C ASN A 100 -10.08 -8.49 -18.23
N ASP A 101 -11.12 -8.03 -17.52
CA ASP A 101 -11.69 -6.70 -17.71
C ASP A 101 -10.71 -5.59 -17.32
N GLU A 102 -10.06 -5.71 -16.15
CA GLU A 102 -9.02 -4.78 -15.71
C GLU A 102 -7.87 -4.72 -16.72
N LEU A 103 -7.45 -5.88 -17.26
CA LEU A 103 -6.40 -5.94 -18.27
C LEU A 103 -6.84 -5.30 -19.59
N GLN A 104 -8.09 -5.48 -20.00
CA GLN A 104 -8.61 -4.82 -21.20
C GLN A 104 -8.64 -3.30 -21.03
N VAL A 105 -9.03 -2.79 -19.86
CA VAL A 105 -8.94 -1.34 -19.58
C VAL A 105 -7.51 -0.83 -19.80
N LEU A 106 -6.49 -1.53 -19.26
CA LEU A 106 -5.10 -1.15 -19.46
C LEU A 106 -4.68 -1.16 -20.94
N LYS A 107 -5.11 -2.17 -21.71
CA LYS A 107 -4.81 -2.27 -23.15
C LYS A 107 -5.42 -1.10 -23.94
N HIS A 108 -6.61 -0.64 -23.57
CA HIS A 108 -7.25 0.52 -24.21
C HIS A 108 -6.64 1.86 -23.76
N SER A 109 -5.89 1.89 -22.66
CA SER A 109 -5.21 3.07 -22.14
C SER A 109 -3.76 3.24 -22.63
N ILE A 110 -3.32 2.51 -23.66
CA ILE A 110 -1.98 2.68 -24.24
C ILE A 110 -1.81 4.12 -24.75
N GLY A 111 -0.74 4.78 -24.32
CA GLY A 111 -0.46 6.18 -24.62
C GLY A 111 -1.21 7.19 -23.74
N GLN A 112 -1.99 6.72 -22.75
CA GLN A 112 -2.71 7.57 -21.80
C GLN A 112 -2.08 7.55 -20.41
N LEU A 113 -2.57 8.43 -19.52
CA LEU A 113 -2.20 8.45 -18.12
C LEU A 113 -3.11 7.52 -17.31
N ILE A 114 -2.50 6.75 -16.40
CA ILE A 114 -3.21 5.89 -15.46
C ILE A 114 -3.00 6.46 -14.06
N SER A 115 -4.10 6.69 -13.34
CA SER A 115 -4.07 7.03 -11.93
C SER A 115 -4.25 5.77 -11.08
N VAL A 116 -3.40 5.60 -10.07
CA VAL A 116 -3.52 4.51 -9.10
C VAL A 116 -3.97 5.08 -7.77
N ASN A 117 -5.09 4.57 -7.25
CA ASN A 117 -5.71 5.07 -6.01
C ASN A 117 -5.13 4.42 -4.75
N SER A 118 -3.99 3.74 -4.84
CA SER A 118 -3.33 3.06 -3.73
C SER A 118 -1.82 3.26 -3.79
N PHE A 119 -1.15 2.97 -2.68
CA PHE A 119 0.32 2.89 -2.67
C PHE A 119 0.79 1.70 -3.51
N LEU A 120 1.83 1.91 -4.31
CA LEU A 120 2.43 0.87 -5.15
C LEU A 120 3.63 0.24 -4.45
N SER A 121 3.43 -0.93 -3.85
CA SER A 121 4.54 -1.78 -3.42
C SER A 121 5.19 -2.43 -4.64
N THR A 122 6.50 -2.25 -4.79
CA THR A 122 7.30 -2.73 -5.93
C THR A 122 8.60 -3.36 -5.44
N SER A 123 9.30 -4.04 -6.35
CA SER A 123 10.57 -4.71 -6.09
C SER A 123 11.64 -4.24 -7.08
N LEU A 124 12.88 -4.16 -6.62
CA LEU A 124 14.05 -4.00 -7.49
C LEU A 124 14.42 -5.32 -8.18
N ASP A 125 14.10 -6.44 -7.55
CA ASP A 125 14.32 -7.78 -8.09
C ASP A 125 13.08 -8.24 -8.85
N GLN A 126 13.23 -8.44 -10.16
CA GLN A 126 12.19 -8.99 -11.04
C GLN A 126 11.76 -10.39 -10.59
N ARG A 127 12.68 -11.23 -10.07
CA ARG A 127 12.37 -12.59 -9.62
C ARG A 127 11.45 -12.55 -8.41
N LEU A 128 11.75 -11.68 -7.45
CA LEU A 128 10.88 -11.45 -6.29
C LEU A 128 9.49 -10.96 -6.72
N ALA A 129 9.41 -10.04 -7.70
CA ALA A 129 8.13 -9.59 -8.23
C ALA A 129 7.33 -10.72 -8.90
N LEU A 130 8.00 -11.64 -9.61
CA LEU A 130 7.37 -12.79 -10.24
C LEU A 130 6.84 -13.82 -9.24
N GLN A 131 7.42 -13.93 -8.04
CA GLN A 131 6.90 -14.83 -7.00
C GLN A 131 5.47 -14.49 -6.59
N PHE A 132 5.07 -13.21 -6.66
CA PHE A 132 3.69 -12.78 -6.42
C PHE A 132 2.69 -13.28 -7.48
N LEU A 133 3.16 -13.81 -8.61
CA LEU A 133 2.33 -14.39 -9.67
C LEU A 133 2.21 -15.92 -9.56
N SER A 134 3.00 -16.56 -8.71
CA SER A 134 3.14 -18.02 -8.66
C SER A 134 2.04 -18.73 -7.87
N GLY A 135 1.16 -18.00 -7.17
CA GLY A 135 0.25 -18.56 -6.14
C GLY A 135 -1.13 -19.02 -6.60
N SER A 136 -1.57 -18.74 -7.83
CA SER A 136 -2.91 -19.12 -8.29
C SER A 136 -2.86 -20.14 -9.42
N SER A 137 -3.26 -21.38 -9.14
CA SER A 137 -3.78 -22.29 -10.16
C SER A 137 -4.77 -21.52 -11.04
N THR A 138 -4.72 -21.75 -12.35
CA THR A 138 -5.53 -21.13 -13.40
C THR A 138 -6.95 -20.82 -12.93
N LEU A 139 -7.17 -19.60 -12.46
CA LEU A 139 -8.49 -19.07 -12.17
C LEU A 139 -8.99 -18.51 -13.49
N ASP A 140 -10.00 -19.15 -14.05
CA ASP A 140 -10.65 -18.67 -15.27
C ASP A 140 -10.98 -17.17 -15.12
N GLY A 141 -10.59 -16.37 -16.11
CA GLY A 141 -10.86 -14.92 -16.12
C GLY A 141 -9.82 -14.03 -15.45
N VAL A 142 -8.67 -14.57 -15.00
CA VAL A 142 -7.58 -13.80 -14.37
C VAL A 142 -6.26 -14.02 -15.10
N GLU A 143 -5.55 -12.93 -15.36
CA GLU A 143 -4.25 -12.89 -16.04
C GLU A 143 -3.12 -12.53 -15.08
N ARG A 144 -1.93 -13.04 -15.38
CA ARG A 144 -0.69 -12.78 -14.63
C ARG A 144 0.05 -11.61 -15.28
N VAL A 145 0.04 -10.45 -14.64
CA VAL A 145 0.64 -9.22 -15.18
C VAL A 145 1.89 -8.86 -14.40
N LEU A 146 3.00 -8.66 -15.13
CA LEU A 146 4.21 -8.06 -14.58
C LEU A 146 4.33 -6.62 -15.06
N PHE A 147 4.17 -5.67 -14.14
CA PHE A 147 4.50 -4.27 -14.40
C PHE A 147 6.01 -4.08 -14.36
N LYS A 148 6.53 -3.35 -15.36
CA LYS A 148 7.88 -2.78 -15.39
C LYS A 148 7.72 -1.27 -15.34
N ILE A 149 8.28 -0.64 -14.33
CA ILE A 149 8.03 0.77 -14.01
C ILE A 149 9.36 1.50 -13.98
N ASP A 150 9.49 2.55 -14.78
CA ASP A 150 10.61 3.47 -14.76
C ASP A 150 10.22 4.67 -13.89
N ALA A 151 10.75 4.72 -12.67
CA ALA A 151 10.48 5.81 -11.75
C ALA A 151 11.64 6.82 -11.75
N ASP A 152 11.35 8.08 -12.10
CA ASP A 152 12.33 9.17 -12.10
C ASP A 152 11.99 10.20 -11.03
N PRO A 153 12.76 10.31 -9.93
CA PRO A 153 12.42 11.21 -8.83
C PRO A 153 12.64 12.70 -9.16
N ARG A 154 13.20 13.00 -10.34
CA ARG A 154 13.56 14.35 -10.79
C ARG A 154 12.48 15.02 -11.63
N LEU A 155 11.39 14.31 -11.95
CA LEU A 155 10.23 14.89 -12.61
C LEU A 155 9.50 15.85 -11.66
N GLU A 156 8.99 16.96 -12.18
CA GLU A 156 8.24 17.93 -11.39
C GLU A 156 6.86 17.40 -10.98
N GLY A 157 6.41 17.78 -9.78
CA GLY A 157 5.06 17.47 -9.29
C GLY A 157 4.82 16.00 -8.89
N ILE A 158 5.84 15.15 -8.90
CA ILE A 158 5.67 13.74 -8.52
C ILE A 158 5.63 13.56 -6.99
N LYS A 159 4.83 12.59 -6.55
CA LYS A 159 4.83 12.11 -5.17
C LYS A 159 6.12 11.33 -4.85
N PRO A 160 6.66 11.43 -3.62
CA PRO A 160 7.86 10.72 -3.24
C PRO A 160 7.65 9.20 -3.30
N PHE A 161 8.72 8.50 -3.64
CA PHE A 161 8.85 7.06 -3.50
C PHE A 161 10.22 6.75 -2.90
N ALA A 162 10.31 5.66 -2.16
CA ALA A 162 11.48 5.32 -1.35
C ALA A 162 11.83 3.83 -1.45
N ASN A 163 13.12 3.51 -1.34
CA ASN A 163 13.55 2.13 -1.12
C ASN A 163 13.46 1.78 0.38
N ILE A 164 12.40 1.06 0.73
CA ILE A 164 12.04 0.74 2.12
C ILE A 164 12.78 -0.47 2.70
N ILE A 165 13.42 -1.32 1.87
CA ILE A 165 14.08 -2.57 2.32
C ILE A 165 15.22 -2.28 3.31
N ILE A 166 15.88 -1.12 3.20
CA ILE A 166 17.07 -0.77 3.98
C ILE A 166 16.71 -0.51 5.46
N LYS A 167 15.44 -0.38 5.84
CA LYS A 167 15.04 0.26 7.11
C LYS A 167 13.93 -0.43 7.92
N VAL A 168 13.45 -1.62 7.55
CA VAL A 168 12.39 -2.34 8.30
C VAL A 168 12.94 -3.22 9.45
N HIS A 169 14.10 -2.86 10.04
CA HIS A 169 14.66 -3.54 11.22
C HIS A 169 14.49 -2.70 12.48
#